data_AF-A0AAN2TRT8-F1
#
_entry.id   AF-A0AAN2TRT8-F1
#
_cell.length_a   1.000
_cell.length_b   1.000
_cell.length_c   1.000
_cell.angle_alpha   90.00
_cell.angle_beta   90.00
_cell.angle_gamma   90.00
#
_symmetry.space_group_name_H-M   'P 1'
#
loop_
_entity.id
_entity.type
_entity.pdbx_description
1 polymer ?
#
loop_
_entity_poly.entity_id
_entity_poly.type
_entity_poly.pdbx_seq_one_letter_code
_entity_poly.pdbx_strand_id
1 'polypeptide(L)'
;MSLKRLTFLNRSQLQILNGLGGDRNAQKVLKSMSEYVNSFRSDGQTIYYLTKEGRTRVDCKKKAKKSTTAQHYIMRNDLYIACKFPKTWKNEVDIKVKGLGDIRCDAMFTVGEKPYFIEIDHTQKMKINEKKMETYRKIINAFPFQPVFLWVTTTEYKRNQLKKLCEGLESRIYIASELKN
;
A
#
# COMPACT_ATOMS: atom_id res chain seq x y z
N MET A 1 -3.93 -10.09 -12.52
CA MET A 1 -5.15 -9.87 -11.70
C MET A 1 -4.84 -8.93 -10.53
N SER A 2 -5.51 -7.78 -10.46
CA SER A 2 -5.22 -6.68 -9.51
C SER A 2 -5.56 -7.01 -8.05
N LEU A 3 -6.75 -7.56 -7.76
CA LEU A 3 -7.15 -7.96 -6.38
C LEU A 3 -6.24 -9.04 -5.78
N LYS A 4 -5.75 -9.99 -6.58
CA LYS A 4 -4.77 -11.01 -6.13
C LYS A 4 -3.51 -10.34 -5.57
N ARG A 5 -3.01 -9.31 -6.26
CA ARG A 5 -1.79 -8.59 -5.87
C ARG A 5 -2.05 -7.67 -4.68
N LEU A 6 -3.13 -6.89 -4.73
CA LEU A 6 -3.32 -5.73 -3.88
C LEU A 6 -4.30 -5.94 -2.71
N THR A 7 -4.90 -7.13 -2.61
CA THR A 7 -5.80 -7.59 -1.55
C THR A 7 -7.16 -6.88 -1.51
N PHE A 8 -7.17 -5.57 -1.28
CA PHE A 8 -8.37 -4.72 -1.23
C PHE A 8 -8.27 -3.62 -2.26
N LEU A 9 -9.34 -3.34 -3.00
CA LEU A 9 -9.39 -2.21 -3.92
C LEU A 9 -10.74 -1.52 -3.84
N ASN A 10 -10.78 -0.21 -4.00
CA ASN A 10 -12.03 0.51 -4.24
C ASN A 10 -12.37 0.50 -5.75
N ARG A 11 -13.54 1.05 -6.11
CA ARG A 11 -14.00 1.10 -7.50
C ARG A 11 -13.02 1.85 -8.41
N SER A 12 -12.57 3.03 -7.99
CA SER A 12 -11.66 3.90 -8.76
C SER A 12 -10.34 3.19 -9.07
N GLN A 13 -9.75 2.53 -8.08
CA GLN A 13 -8.54 1.74 -8.25
C GLN A 13 -8.77 0.57 -9.21
N LEU A 14 -9.90 -0.15 -9.10
CA LEU A 14 -10.25 -1.23 -10.02
C LEU A 14 -10.44 -0.73 -11.46
N GLN A 15 -11.03 0.46 -11.64
CA GLN A 15 -11.21 1.10 -12.94
C GLN A 15 -9.85 1.37 -13.59
N ILE A 16 -8.94 2.00 -12.84
CA ILE A 16 -7.61 2.35 -13.33
C ILE A 16 -6.79 1.07 -13.62
N LEU A 17 -6.76 0.11 -12.69
CA LEU A 17 -5.91 -1.07 -12.77
C LEU A 17 -6.34 -2.09 -13.82
N ASN A 18 -7.63 -2.14 -14.16
CA ASN A 18 -8.17 -3.12 -15.11
C ASN A 18 -8.82 -2.48 -16.34
N GLY A 19 -8.73 -1.15 -16.50
CA GLY A 19 -9.32 -0.43 -17.63
C GLY A 19 -10.84 -0.58 -17.71
N LEU A 20 -11.56 -0.51 -16.58
CA LEU A 20 -13.02 -0.74 -16.56
C LEU A 20 -13.85 0.46 -17.09
N GLY A 21 -13.21 1.53 -17.54
CA GLY A 21 -13.91 2.72 -18.03
C GLY A 21 -14.76 3.40 -16.95
N GLY A 22 -15.90 3.95 -17.36
CA GLY A 22 -16.79 4.71 -16.47
C GLY A 22 -17.52 3.88 -15.41
N ASP A 23 -18.11 4.57 -14.44
CA ASP A 23 -18.71 3.98 -13.23
C ASP A 23 -19.77 2.92 -13.53
N ARG A 24 -20.64 3.16 -14.50
CA ARG A 24 -21.70 2.22 -14.89
C ARG A 24 -21.12 0.90 -15.39
N ASN A 25 -20.07 0.96 -16.20
CA ASN A 25 -19.42 -0.25 -16.72
C ASN A 25 -18.71 -1.01 -15.59
N ALA A 26 -17.94 -0.30 -14.77
CA ALA A 26 -17.26 -0.89 -13.62
C ALA A 26 -18.25 -1.60 -12.68
N GLN A 27 -19.40 -0.98 -12.37
CA GLN A 27 -20.43 -1.60 -11.55
C GLN A 27 -21.05 -2.84 -12.22
N LYS A 28 -21.35 -2.79 -13.52
CA LYS A 28 -21.88 -3.94 -14.26
C LYS A 28 -20.91 -5.13 -14.20
N VAL A 29 -19.63 -4.87 -14.46
CA VAL A 29 -18.57 -5.90 -14.38
C VAL A 29 -18.47 -6.46 -12.96
N LEU A 30 -18.38 -5.62 -11.94
CA LEU A 30 -18.26 -6.07 -10.55
C LEU A 30 -19.48 -6.86 -10.08
N LYS A 31 -20.69 -6.49 -10.54
CA LYS A 31 -21.91 -7.25 -10.26
C LYS A 31 -21.89 -8.63 -10.92
N SER A 32 -21.39 -8.73 -12.16
CA SER A 32 -21.23 -10.04 -12.82
C SER A 32 -20.16 -10.94 -12.18
N MET A 33 -19.27 -10.37 -11.37
CA MET A 33 -18.21 -11.08 -10.67
C MET A 33 -18.54 -11.41 -9.20
N SER A 34 -19.80 -11.29 -8.77
CA SER A 34 -20.21 -11.43 -7.36
C SER A 34 -19.86 -12.79 -6.73
N GLU A 35 -19.79 -13.86 -7.52
CA GLU A 35 -19.30 -15.17 -7.07
C GLU A 35 -17.82 -15.14 -6.65
N TYR A 36 -17.02 -14.33 -7.34
CA TYR A 36 -15.56 -14.27 -7.18
C TYR A 36 -15.07 -13.07 -6.35
N VAL A 37 -15.91 -12.04 -6.22
CA VAL A 37 -15.58 -10.77 -5.58
C VAL A 37 -16.67 -10.42 -4.57
N ASN A 38 -16.26 -10.20 -3.33
CA ASN A 38 -17.13 -9.68 -2.28
C ASN A 38 -16.80 -8.21 -2.02
N SER A 39 -17.70 -7.50 -1.35
CA SER A 39 -17.52 -6.09 -1.03
C SER A 39 -18.12 -5.69 0.31
N PHE A 40 -17.63 -4.58 0.87
CA PHE A 40 -18.19 -3.94 2.06
C PHE A 40 -17.99 -2.43 1.98
N ARG A 41 -18.74 -1.70 2.81
CA ARG A 41 -18.60 -0.24 2.94
C ARG A 41 -17.62 0.11 4.05
N SER A 42 -16.71 1.03 3.78
CA SER A 42 -15.74 1.61 4.73
C SER A 42 -15.41 3.04 4.28
N ASP A 43 -15.37 3.99 5.21
CA ASP A 43 -14.97 5.39 4.95
C ASP A 43 -15.62 6.02 3.71
N GLY A 44 -16.94 5.81 3.54
CA GLY A 44 -17.72 6.36 2.44
C GLY A 44 -17.52 5.68 1.07
N GLN A 45 -16.71 4.63 0.98
CA GLN A 45 -16.42 3.91 -0.26
C GLN A 45 -16.74 2.40 -0.17
N THR A 46 -16.94 1.78 -1.34
CA THR A 46 -17.09 0.32 -1.44
C THR A 46 -15.72 -0.28 -1.70
N ILE A 47 -15.31 -1.17 -0.81
CA ILE A 47 -14.05 -1.91 -0.89
C ILE A 47 -14.35 -3.33 -1.35
N TYR A 48 -13.61 -3.80 -2.34
CA TYR A 48 -13.74 -5.10 -2.97
C TYR A 48 -12.56 -6.00 -2.61
N TYR A 49 -12.81 -7.31 -2.49
CA TYR A 49 -11.81 -8.34 -2.22
C TYR A 49 -12.26 -9.70 -2.76
N LEU A 50 -11.34 -10.66 -2.89
CA LEU A 50 -11.66 -11.98 -3.44
C LEU A 50 -12.44 -12.86 -2.45
N THR A 51 -13.46 -13.56 -2.94
CA THR A 51 -14.14 -14.65 -2.22
C THR A 51 -13.24 -15.89 -2.13
N LYS A 52 -13.71 -16.98 -1.52
CA LYS A 52 -12.98 -18.26 -1.52
C LYS A 52 -12.85 -18.80 -2.95
N GLU A 53 -13.92 -18.71 -3.72
CA GLU A 53 -14.06 -19.14 -5.09
C GLU A 53 -13.15 -18.29 -5.98
N GLY A 54 -13.20 -16.96 -5.84
CA GLY A 54 -12.34 -16.04 -6.58
C GLY A 54 -10.86 -16.24 -6.29
N ARG A 55 -10.49 -16.54 -5.04
CA ARG A 55 -9.10 -16.90 -4.69
C ARG A 55 -8.66 -18.20 -5.33
N THR A 56 -9.52 -19.22 -5.31
CA THR A 56 -9.22 -20.53 -5.92
C THR A 56 -9.02 -20.36 -7.42
N ARG A 57 -9.90 -19.61 -8.08
CA ARG A 57 -9.85 -19.37 -9.54
C ARG A 57 -8.55 -18.72 -10.02
N VAL A 58 -7.91 -17.90 -9.17
CA VAL A 58 -6.68 -17.16 -9.51
C VAL A 58 -5.46 -17.63 -8.74
N ASP A 59 -5.54 -18.77 -8.04
CA ASP A 59 -4.49 -19.30 -7.16
C ASP A 59 -3.94 -18.23 -6.18
N CYS A 60 -4.85 -17.62 -5.41
CA CYS A 60 -4.52 -16.64 -4.38
C CYS A 60 -4.57 -17.28 -2.99
N LYS A 61 -3.40 -17.42 -2.37
CA LYS A 61 -3.27 -17.95 -1.00
C LYS A 61 -3.71 -16.97 0.07
N LYS A 62 -3.59 -15.65 -0.19
CA LYS A 62 -3.91 -14.60 0.80
C LYS A 62 -5.42 -14.53 1.02
N LYS A 63 -5.86 -14.85 2.25
CA LYS A 63 -7.26 -14.74 2.67
C LYS A 63 -7.55 -13.30 3.06
N ALA A 64 -8.57 -12.69 2.44
CA ALA A 64 -9.08 -11.39 2.81
C ALA A 64 -10.48 -11.53 3.43
N LYS A 65 -10.77 -10.69 4.42
CA LYS A 65 -12.09 -10.56 5.06
C LYS A 65 -12.36 -9.06 5.27
N LYS A 66 -13.60 -8.68 5.51
CA LYS A 66 -13.94 -7.33 5.99
C LYS A 66 -13.02 -6.97 7.17
N SER A 67 -12.34 -5.83 7.08
CA SER A 67 -11.33 -5.41 8.05
C SER A 67 -11.38 -3.90 8.25
N THR A 68 -11.20 -3.46 9.50
CA THR A 68 -11.00 -2.05 9.84
C THR A 68 -9.68 -1.50 9.30
N THR A 69 -8.73 -2.36 8.98
CA THR A 69 -7.45 -1.97 8.38
C THR A 69 -7.49 -1.86 6.85
N ALA A 70 -8.64 -2.10 6.22
CA ALA A 70 -8.72 -2.07 4.75
C ALA A 70 -8.31 -0.73 4.15
N GLN A 71 -8.56 0.38 4.86
CA GLN A 71 -8.14 1.71 4.42
C GLN A 71 -6.62 1.86 4.32
N HIS A 72 -5.85 1.16 5.16
CA HIS A 72 -4.39 1.06 5.05
C HIS A 72 -3.97 0.47 3.70
N TYR A 73 -4.67 -0.57 3.25
CA TYR A 73 -4.44 -1.17 1.94
C TYR A 73 -4.84 -0.21 0.81
N ILE A 74 -5.98 0.48 0.94
CA ILE A 74 -6.42 1.46 -0.05
C ILE A 74 -5.36 2.55 -0.23
N MET A 75 -4.87 3.16 0.85
CA MET A 75 -3.81 4.18 0.81
C MET A 75 -2.52 3.66 0.17
N ARG A 76 -2.08 2.45 0.54
CA ARG A 76 -0.92 1.80 -0.09
C ARG A 76 -1.10 1.64 -1.59
N ASN A 77 -2.31 1.21 -1.98
CA ASN A 77 -2.61 0.91 -3.37
C ASN A 77 -2.76 2.20 -4.18
N ASP A 78 -3.29 3.30 -3.61
CA ASP A 78 -3.27 4.62 -4.26
C ASP A 78 -1.83 5.06 -4.60
N LEU A 79 -0.88 4.84 -3.68
CA LEU A 79 0.54 5.10 -3.96
C LEU A 79 1.10 4.19 -5.06
N TYR A 80 0.74 2.91 -5.08
CA TYR A 80 1.12 2.00 -6.18
C TYR A 80 0.65 2.52 -7.54
N ILE A 81 -0.56 3.07 -7.62
CA ILE A 81 -1.10 3.70 -8.83
C ILE A 81 -0.33 4.99 -9.17
N ALA A 82 -0.12 5.87 -8.18
CA ALA A 82 0.59 7.13 -8.37
C ALA A 82 2.03 6.92 -8.87
N CYS A 83 2.70 5.86 -8.40
CA CYS A 83 4.02 5.42 -8.87
C CYS A 83 4.00 4.67 -10.21
N LYS A 84 2.88 4.68 -10.95
CA LYS A 84 2.71 4.03 -12.27
C LYS A 84 2.98 2.52 -12.24
N PHE A 85 2.51 1.87 -11.19
CA PHE A 85 2.49 0.41 -11.05
C PHE A 85 3.86 -0.27 -11.23
N PRO A 86 4.89 0.05 -10.42
CA PRO A 86 6.23 -0.47 -10.61
C PRO A 86 6.27 -2.00 -10.71
N LYS A 87 6.98 -2.54 -11.71
CA LYS A 87 7.06 -3.99 -11.95
C LYS A 87 7.65 -4.76 -10.75
N THR A 88 8.59 -4.14 -10.04
CA THR A 88 9.31 -4.69 -8.89
C THR A 88 8.54 -4.53 -7.57
N TRP A 89 7.32 -3.99 -7.60
CA TRP A 89 6.51 -3.78 -6.40
C TRP A 89 6.18 -5.08 -5.67
N LYS A 90 6.55 -5.13 -4.39
CA LYS A 90 6.25 -6.20 -3.44
C LYS A 90 5.52 -5.61 -2.23
N ASN A 91 4.44 -6.25 -1.82
CA ASN A 91 3.70 -5.87 -0.61
C ASN A 91 4.29 -6.55 0.62
N GLU A 92 4.24 -5.87 1.76
CA GLU A 92 4.56 -6.42 3.08
C GLU A 92 5.92 -7.16 3.11
N VAL A 93 6.99 -6.40 2.91
CA VAL A 93 8.34 -6.95 2.74
C VAL A 93 9.07 -6.95 4.08
N ASP A 94 9.47 -8.14 4.53
CA ASP A 94 10.36 -8.29 5.67
C ASP A 94 11.82 -8.07 5.21
N ILE A 95 12.47 -7.09 5.83
CA ILE A 95 13.87 -6.73 5.60
C ILE A 95 14.66 -7.14 6.84
N LYS A 96 15.55 -8.11 6.67
CA LYS A 96 16.38 -8.64 7.76
C LYS A 96 17.84 -8.36 7.46
N VAL A 97 18.46 -7.57 8.31
CA VAL A 97 19.90 -7.29 8.26
C VAL A 97 20.54 -7.86 9.51
N LYS A 98 21.32 -8.93 9.33
CA LYS A 98 21.92 -9.71 10.43
C LYS A 98 22.70 -8.79 11.37
N GLY A 99 22.34 -8.82 12.65
CA GLY A 99 22.99 -8.02 13.70
C GLY A 99 22.57 -6.54 13.76
N LEU A 100 21.76 -6.04 12.81
CA LEU A 100 21.36 -4.63 12.76
C LEU A 100 19.86 -4.41 12.99
N GLY A 101 19.01 -5.29 12.46
CA GLY A 101 17.57 -5.20 12.69
C GLY A 101 16.71 -6.03 11.74
N ASP A 102 15.44 -6.18 12.12
CA ASP A 102 14.36 -6.77 11.32
C ASP A 102 13.23 -5.73 11.25
N ILE A 103 12.78 -5.41 10.04
CA ILE A 103 11.68 -4.46 9.82
C ILE A 103 10.79 -4.92 8.67
N ARG A 104 9.48 -4.77 8.84
CA ARG A 104 8.50 -5.03 7.79
C ARG A 104 7.99 -3.72 7.19
N CYS A 105 8.32 -3.49 5.92
CA CYS A 105 7.79 -2.39 5.12
C CYS A 105 6.36 -2.71 4.66
N ASP A 106 5.50 -1.71 4.49
CA ASP A 106 4.17 -1.92 3.91
C ASP A 106 4.23 -2.32 2.44
N ALA A 107 5.22 -1.78 1.71
CA ALA A 107 5.65 -2.25 0.41
C ALA A 107 7.09 -1.83 0.11
N MET A 108 7.66 -2.41 -0.94
CA MET A 108 8.91 -1.95 -1.53
C MET A 108 8.83 -2.04 -3.05
N PHE A 109 9.58 -1.20 -3.74
CA PHE A 109 9.96 -1.41 -5.14
C PHE A 109 11.37 -0.88 -5.38
N THR A 110 11.89 -1.06 -6.60
CA THR A 110 13.19 -0.54 -7.01
C THR A 110 13.06 0.24 -8.31
N VAL A 111 13.86 1.29 -8.45
CA VAL A 111 14.08 2.02 -9.71
C VAL A 111 15.56 1.91 -10.05
N GLY A 112 15.88 1.15 -11.09
CA GLY A 112 17.24 0.64 -11.25
C GLY A 112 17.62 -0.19 -10.02
N GLU A 113 18.73 0.17 -9.38
CA GLU A 113 19.25 -0.50 -8.18
C GLU A 113 18.80 0.19 -6.88
N LYS A 114 18.20 1.38 -6.97
CA LYS A 114 17.80 2.16 -5.79
C LYS A 114 16.51 1.62 -5.20
N PRO A 115 16.49 1.22 -3.91
CA PRO A 115 15.29 0.76 -3.25
C PRO A 115 14.39 1.92 -2.80
N TYR A 116 13.08 1.71 -2.90
CA TYR A 116 12.03 2.58 -2.40
C TYR A 116 11.24 1.83 -1.34
N PHE A 117 11.25 2.34 -0.10
CA PHE A 117 10.52 1.77 1.03
C PHE A 117 9.24 2.56 1.27
N ILE A 118 8.13 1.83 1.39
CA ILE A 118 6.80 2.42 1.53
C ILE A 118 6.28 2.15 2.92
N GLU A 119 5.76 3.20 3.54
CA GLU A 119 5.14 3.17 4.86
C GLU A 119 3.82 3.94 4.84
N ILE A 120 2.78 3.34 5.41
CA ILE A 120 1.42 3.87 5.42
C ILE A 120 1.02 4.12 6.87
N ASP A 121 0.78 5.38 7.21
CA ASP A 121 0.25 5.77 8.51
C ASP A 121 -1.18 6.28 8.38
N HIS A 122 -2.13 5.35 8.50
CA HIS A 122 -3.55 5.68 8.58
C HIS A 122 -3.93 6.20 9.98
N THR A 123 -3.84 5.33 11.00
CA THR A 123 -4.30 5.60 12.37
C THR A 123 -3.24 5.26 13.42
N GLN A 124 -1.99 5.02 13.03
CA GLN A 124 -0.95 4.60 13.97
C GLN A 124 -0.54 5.76 14.88
N LYS A 125 -0.08 5.42 16.09
CA LYS A 125 0.56 6.39 17.00
C LYS A 125 1.97 6.69 16.49
N MET A 126 2.39 7.96 16.56
CA MET A 126 3.73 8.38 16.08
C MET A 126 4.89 7.59 16.69
N LYS A 127 4.79 7.15 17.96
CA LYS A 127 5.78 6.30 18.62
C LYS A 127 6.09 4.99 17.86
N ILE A 128 5.13 4.47 17.11
CA ILE A 128 5.33 3.28 16.26
C ILE A 128 6.20 3.65 15.05
N ASN A 129 5.91 4.79 14.41
CA ASN A 129 6.70 5.29 13.29
C ASN A 129 8.13 5.65 13.72
N GLU A 130 8.28 6.28 14.89
CA GLU A 130 9.59 6.59 15.48
C GLU A 130 10.45 5.34 15.63
N LYS A 131 9.91 4.29 16.28
CA LYS A 131 10.59 3.01 16.44
C LYS A 131 10.95 2.34 15.11
N LYS A 132 10.07 2.45 14.10
CA LYS A 132 10.38 1.97 12.74
C LYS A 132 11.57 2.73 12.16
N MET A 133 11.57 4.06 12.26
CA MET A 133 12.64 4.90 11.71
C MET A 133 13.97 4.74 12.45
N GLU A 134 13.96 4.49 13.76
CA GLU A 134 15.16 4.08 14.50
C GLU A 134 15.77 2.79 13.94
N THR A 135 14.92 1.82 13.60
CA THR A 135 15.37 0.55 13.00
C THR A 135 15.89 0.78 11.58
N TYR A 136 15.19 1.57 10.76
CA TYR A 136 15.67 1.93 9.43
C TYR A 136 17.05 2.59 9.46
N ARG A 137 17.25 3.56 10.36
CA ARG A 137 18.56 4.24 10.51
C ARG A 137 19.70 3.29 10.84
N LYS A 138 19.44 2.17 11.52
CA LYS A 138 20.45 1.12 11.79
C LYS A 138 20.79 0.29 10.56
N ILE A 139 19.83 0.06 9.66
CA ILE A 139 19.98 -0.89 8.55
C ILE A 139 20.27 -0.23 7.20
N ILE A 140 19.97 1.06 7.01
CA ILE A 140 20.03 1.73 5.69
C ILE A 140 21.43 1.70 5.06
N ASN A 141 22.49 1.71 5.87
CA ASN A 141 23.87 1.67 5.40
C ASN A 141 24.31 0.27 4.95
N ALA A 142 23.50 -0.76 5.18
CA ALA A 142 23.75 -2.10 4.65
C ALA A 142 23.29 -2.26 3.19
N PHE A 143 22.61 -1.26 2.62
CA PHE A 143 22.16 -1.26 1.23
C PHE A 143 23.22 -0.61 0.33
N PRO A 144 23.48 -1.14 -0.87
CA PRO A 144 24.42 -0.54 -1.83
C PRO A 144 24.03 0.90 -2.23
N PHE A 145 22.73 1.20 -2.23
CA PHE A 145 22.19 2.53 -2.48
C PHE A 145 21.27 2.93 -1.33
N GLN A 146 21.39 4.18 -0.90
CA GLN A 146 20.50 4.70 0.14
C GLN A 146 19.03 4.61 -0.31
N PRO A 147 18.15 4.00 0.50
CA PRO A 147 16.73 3.89 0.17
C PRO A 147 16.03 5.24 0.16
N VAL A 148 15.02 5.37 -0.72
CA VAL A 148 14.07 6.47 -0.67
C VAL A 148 12.83 6.05 0.13
N PHE A 149 12.43 6.87 1.09
CA PHE A 149 11.23 6.61 1.91
C PHE A 149 10.02 7.32 1.32
N LEU A 150 8.97 6.57 0.99
CA LEU A 150 7.68 7.12 0.60
C LEU A 150 6.66 6.84 1.70
N TRP A 151 6.17 7.91 2.31
CA TRP A 151 5.14 7.84 3.34
C TRP A 151 3.79 8.27 2.79
N VAL A 152 2.71 7.63 3.24
CA VAL A 152 1.34 8.13 3.06
C VAL A 152 0.70 8.29 4.43
N THR A 153 0.17 9.48 4.70
CA THR A 153 -0.58 9.76 5.92
C THR A 153 -1.89 10.48 5.62
N THR A 154 -2.65 10.86 6.65
CA THR A 154 -4.00 11.42 6.52
C THR A 154 -4.10 12.91 6.82
N THR A 155 -3.14 13.49 7.54
CA THR A 155 -3.20 14.90 7.97
C THR A 155 -1.88 15.63 7.77
N GLU A 156 -1.96 16.94 7.61
CA GLU A 156 -0.78 17.84 7.54
C GLU A 156 0.04 17.80 8.84
N TYR A 157 -0.63 17.71 9.98
CA TYR A 157 0.05 17.56 11.27
C TYR A 157 0.95 16.33 11.29
N LYS A 158 0.42 15.15 10.92
CA LYS A 158 1.22 13.92 10.83
C LYS A 158 2.31 14.02 9.78
N ARG A 159 2.04 14.65 8.63
CA ARG A 159 3.04 14.89 7.59
C ARG A 159 4.24 15.65 8.15
N ASN A 160 4.00 16.72 8.90
CA ASN A 160 5.08 17.52 9.48
C ASN A 160 5.88 16.75 10.53
N GLN A 161 5.23 15.89 11.32
CA GLN A 161 5.93 15.00 12.24
C GLN A 161 6.80 13.97 11.50
N LEU A 162 6.28 13.37 10.42
CA LEU A 162 7.03 12.41 9.59
C LEU A 162 8.19 13.07 8.84
N LYS A 163 8.03 14.32 8.36
CA LYS A 163 9.12 15.11 7.76
C LYS A 163 10.28 15.26 8.73
N LYS A 164 10.00 15.68 9.97
CA LYS A 164 11.01 15.78 11.04
C LYS A 164 11.68 14.44 11.31
N LEU A 165 10.88 13.38 11.40
CA LEU A 165 11.39 12.04 11.66
C LEU A 165 12.33 11.52 10.56
N CYS A 166 12.11 11.95 9.31
CA CYS A 166 12.91 11.57 8.15
C CYS A 166 14.06 12.55 7.85
N GLU A 167 14.36 13.52 8.72
CA GLU A 167 15.49 14.44 8.52
C GLU A 167 16.81 13.68 8.29
N GLY A 168 17.58 14.13 7.29
CA GLY A 168 18.80 13.48 6.83
C GLY A 168 18.59 12.22 5.97
N LEU A 169 17.34 11.90 5.61
CA LEU A 169 17.02 10.79 4.71
C LEU A 169 16.25 11.30 3.49
N GLU A 170 16.49 10.68 2.33
CA GLU A 170 15.70 10.97 1.13
C GLU A 170 14.27 10.44 1.32
N SER A 171 13.31 11.35 1.42
CA SER A 171 11.94 10.98 1.72
C SER A 171 10.91 11.88 1.03
N ARG A 172 9.71 11.33 0.80
CA ARG A 172 8.52 12.05 0.32
C ARG A 172 7.32 11.61 1.14
N ILE A 173 6.53 12.58 1.61
CA ILE A 173 5.38 12.33 2.48
C ILE A 173 4.11 12.86 1.81
N TYR A 174 3.24 11.93 1.40
CA TYR A 174 1.96 12.22 0.76
C TYR A 174 0.82 12.23 1.78
N ILE A 175 -0.19 13.07 1.54
CA ILE A 175 -1.48 12.95 2.19
C ILE A 175 -2.36 12.12 1.26
N ALA A 176 -3.10 11.16 1.82
CA ALA A 176 -3.91 10.24 1.04
C ALA A 176 -4.86 10.93 0.04
N SER A 177 -5.40 12.11 0.38
CA SER A 177 -6.26 12.88 -0.52
C SER A 177 -5.55 13.41 -1.76
N GLU A 178 -4.22 13.58 -1.73
CA GLU A 178 -3.43 14.01 -2.89
C GLU A 178 -3.17 12.88 -3.89
N LEU A 179 -3.32 11.63 -3.44
CA LEU A 179 -3.13 10.43 -4.26
C LEU A 179 -4.45 9.93 -4.88
N LYS A 180 -5.58 10.46 -4.43
CA LYS A 180 -6.90 10.09 -4.97
C LYS A 180 -7.04 10.69 -6.37
N ASN A 181 -7.38 9.83 -7.32
CA ASN A 181 -7.71 10.20 -8.70
C ASN A 181 -9.22 10.34 -8.86
#